data_AF-A0AAW0X6U9-F1
#
_entry.id   AF-A0AAW0X6U9-F1
#
_cell.length_a   1.000
_cell.length_b   1.000
_cell.length_c   1.000
_cell.angle_alpha   90.00
_cell.angle_beta   90.00
_cell.angle_gamma   90.00
#
_symmetry.space_group_name_H-M   'P 1'
#
loop_
_entity.id
_entity.type
_entity.pdbx_description
1 polymer ?
#
loop_
_entity_poly.entity_id
_entity_poly.type
_entity_poly.pdbx_seq_one_letter_code
_entity_poly.pdbx_strand_id
1 'polypeptide(L)'
;MYSVARYLAFPHGCGFWGIGLFGQEIFTSVTQWIHSSNFATSKQGNVVNVFDRHTKLLQRERAARNPDVAVFDYLKEEVGYRLSDRILDIKRELKIGLDLGCGRGYATKHITDPSLGE
;
A
#
# COMPACT_ATOMS: atom_id res chain seq x y z
N MET A 1 20.85 19.03 -6.65
CA MET A 1 20.76 18.57 -8.05
C MET A 1 19.42 17.88 -8.24
N TYR A 2 18.38 18.66 -8.56
CA TYR A 2 17.05 18.12 -8.87
C TYR A 2 16.89 18.18 -10.38
N SER A 3 16.77 17.02 -11.03
CA SER A 3 16.53 16.93 -12.47
C SER A 3 15.04 17.09 -12.74
N VAL A 4 14.68 18.22 -13.34
CA VAL A 4 13.30 18.55 -13.76
C VAL A 4 13.22 18.22 -15.25
N ALA A 5 12.59 17.11 -15.60
CA ALA A 5 12.31 16.80 -17.00
C ALA A 5 11.06 17.57 -17.45
N ARG A 6 11.30 18.69 -18.15
CA ARG A 6 10.31 19.39 -18.98
C ARG A 6 9.77 18.45 -20.06
N TYR A 7 8.47 18.19 -20.05
CA TYR A 7 7.78 17.71 -21.25
C TYR A 7 7.34 18.91 -22.08
N LEU A 8 8.06 19.18 -23.16
CA LEU A 8 7.62 20.06 -24.25
C LEU A 8 6.70 19.27 -25.18
N ALA A 9 5.67 19.93 -25.67
CA ALA A 9 4.60 19.34 -26.44
C ALA A 9 4.68 19.67 -27.94
N PHE A 10 4.06 18.77 -28.74
CA PHE A 10 3.51 18.92 -30.10
C PHE A 10 4.51 18.98 -31.30
N PRO A 11 4.11 18.74 -32.57
CA PRO A 11 2.86 18.16 -33.13
C PRO A 11 3.03 17.25 -34.40
N HIS A 12 1.89 16.78 -34.94
CA HIS A 12 1.59 16.36 -36.33
C HIS A 12 2.01 14.97 -36.86
N GLY A 13 0.99 14.14 -37.08
CA GLY A 13 0.68 13.53 -38.38
C GLY A 13 1.44 12.28 -38.83
N CYS A 14 0.82 11.09 -38.70
CA CYS A 14 0.62 10.11 -39.79
C CYS A 14 -0.08 8.81 -39.32
N GLY A 15 -1.18 8.47 -39.99
CA GLY A 15 -1.62 7.14 -40.45
C GLY A 15 -1.58 5.89 -39.55
N PHE A 16 -2.79 5.39 -39.26
CA PHE A 16 -3.23 3.97 -39.18
C PHE A 16 -2.36 2.99 -40.00
N TRP A 17 -2.08 1.73 -39.61
CA TRP A 17 -3.00 0.59 -39.43
C TRP A 17 -2.35 -0.55 -38.61
N GLY A 18 -3.16 -1.26 -37.81
CA GLY A 18 -3.08 -2.72 -37.76
C GLY A 18 -2.30 -3.41 -36.63
N ILE A 19 -3.09 -3.91 -35.66
CA ILE A 19 -2.91 -5.15 -34.88
C ILE A 19 -1.59 -5.33 -34.10
N GLY A 20 -1.63 -4.96 -32.81
CA GLY A 20 -0.66 -5.39 -31.82
C GLY A 20 -1.33 -5.50 -30.47
N LEU A 21 -1.75 -6.72 -30.12
CA LEU A 21 -1.93 -7.15 -28.74
C LEU A 21 -0.64 -6.85 -27.97
N PHE A 22 -0.58 -5.73 -27.27
CA PHE A 22 0.43 -5.47 -26.24
C PHE A 22 -0.21 -4.67 -25.11
N GLY A 23 -1.36 -5.18 -24.66
CA GLY A 23 -2.05 -4.71 -23.46
C GLY A 23 -1.52 -5.46 -22.24
N GLN A 24 -0.80 -4.73 -21.38
CA GLN A 24 -0.58 -5.03 -19.96
C GLN A 24 0.20 -6.30 -19.62
N GLU A 25 1.52 -6.28 -19.85
CA GLU A 25 2.47 -7.12 -19.12
C GLU A 25 3.42 -6.22 -18.33
N ILE A 26 2.88 -5.42 -17.40
CA ILE A 26 3.68 -4.75 -16.38
C ILE A 26 2.98 -4.96 -15.03
N PHE A 27 3.65 -5.71 -14.16
CA PHE A 27 3.33 -5.98 -12.75
C PHE A 27 2.28 -7.06 -12.43
N THR A 28 2.69 -8.33 -12.55
CA THR A 28 2.15 -9.42 -11.71
C THR A 28 3.18 -10.03 -10.75
N SER A 29 4.45 -9.59 -10.77
CA SER A 29 5.51 -10.19 -9.95
C SER A 29 5.75 -9.45 -8.61
N VAL A 30 4.78 -9.52 -7.69
CA VAL A 30 5.05 -9.30 -6.24
C VAL A 30 4.31 -10.33 -5.36
N THR A 31 3.51 -11.23 -5.92
CA THR A 31 2.71 -12.16 -5.10
C THR A 31 3.46 -13.38 -4.58
N GLN A 32 4.73 -13.59 -4.95
CA GLN A 32 5.46 -14.81 -4.57
C GLN A 32 6.27 -14.70 -3.27
N TRP A 33 5.73 -14.12 -2.19
CA TRP A 33 6.30 -14.30 -0.84
C TRP A 33 5.23 -14.16 0.26
N ILE A 34 4.17 -14.97 0.19
CA ILE A 34 3.26 -15.16 1.32
C ILE A 34 3.34 -16.61 1.74
N HIS A 35 3.93 -16.86 2.91
CA HIS A 35 3.93 -18.18 3.54
C HIS A 35 2.48 -18.66 3.70
N SER A 36 2.12 -19.72 2.98
CA SER A 36 0.86 -20.45 3.20
C SER A 36 0.91 -21.12 4.57
N SER A 37 0.48 -20.41 5.61
CA SER A 37 0.10 -21.08 6.85
C SER A 37 -1.15 -21.91 6.57
N ASN A 38 -0.95 -23.22 6.40
CA ASN A 38 -2.03 -24.21 6.39
C ASN A 38 -2.61 -24.30 7.81
N PHE A 39 -3.48 -23.37 8.19
CA PHE A 39 -4.31 -23.55 9.39
C PHE A 39 -5.42 -24.53 9.04
N ALA A 40 -5.15 -25.83 9.17
CA ALA A 40 -6.11 -26.88 8.92
C ALA A 40 -7.20 -26.86 10.01
N THR A 41 -8.33 -26.21 9.73
CA THR A 41 -9.55 -26.44 10.52
C THR A 41 -10.14 -27.76 10.05
N SER A 42 -9.85 -28.84 10.77
CA SER A 42 -10.55 -30.12 10.60
C SER A 42 -12.03 -29.93 11.00
N LYS A 43 -12.89 -29.53 10.06
CA LYS A 43 -14.34 -29.70 10.17
C LYS A 43 -14.87 -30.27 8.85
N GLN A 44 -15.33 -31.50 8.93
CA GLN A 44 -16.02 -32.22 7.85
C GLN A 44 -17.32 -31.48 7.53
N GLY A 45 -17.34 -30.83 6.37
CA GLY A 45 -18.42 -30.01 5.84
C GLY A 45 -17.86 -29.14 4.71
N ASN A 46 -18.68 -28.67 3.77
CA ASN A 46 -18.24 -27.69 2.77
C ASN A 46 -17.88 -26.36 3.49
N VAL A 47 -16.67 -26.28 4.04
CA VAL A 47 -16.15 -25.08 4.70
C VAL A 47 -15.79 -24.08 3.60
N VAL A 48 -16.72 -23.21 3.25
CA VAL A 48 -16.43 -22.03 2.43
C VAL A 48 -15.40 -21.18 3.16
N ASN A 49 -14.21 -21.02 2.56
CA ASN A 49 -13.19 -20.13 3.09
C ASN A 49 -13.57 -18.67 2.79
N VAL A 50 -14.41 -18.09 3.65
CA VAL A 50 -14.89 -16.70 3.54
C VAL A 50 -13.72 -15.69 3.57
N PHE A 51 -12.59 -16.07 4.19
CA PHE A 51 -11.40 -15.24 4.34
C PHE A 51 -10.21 -15.80 3.57
N ASP A 52 -10.42 -16.12 2.29
CA ASP A 52 -9.32 -16.50 1.41
C ASP A 52 -8.27 -15.39 1.30
N ARG A 53 -7.01 -15.73 1.61
CA ARG A 53 -5.90 -14.77 1.72
C ARG A 53 -5.59 -14.12 0.38
N HIS A 54 -5.63 -14.90 -0.70
CA HIS A 54 -5.39 -14.40 -2.05
C HIS A 54 -6.48 -13.41 -2.47
N THR A 55 -7.75 -13.77 -2.25
CA THR A 55 -8.90 -12.90 -2.52
C THR A 55 -8.84 -11.61 -1.70
N LYS A 56 -8.48 -11.68 -0.41
CA LYS A 56 -8.32 -10.50 0.44
C LYS A 56 -7.17 -9.61 0.02
N LEU A 57 -6.07 -10.18 -0.48
CA LEU A 57 -4.98 -9.42 -1.07
C LEU A 57 -5.44 -8.66 -2.30
N LEU A 58 -6.12 -9.32 -3.24
CA LEU A 58 -6.68 -8.67 -4.43
C LEU A 58 -7.67 -7.55 -4.08
N GLN A 59 -8.51 -7.75 -3.06
CA GLN A 59 -9.42 -6.71 -2.56
C GLN A 59 -8.63 -5.50 -2.06
N ARG A 60 -7.56 -5.71 -1.29
CA ARG A 60 -6.68 -4.63 -0.80
C ARG A 60 -6.00 -3.87 -1.95
N GLU A 61 -5.43 -4.58 -2.92
CA GLU A 61 -4.73 -3.97 -4.06
C GLU A 61 -5.69 -3.21 -5.00
N ARG A 62 -6.94 -3.67 -5.12
CA ARG A 62 -7.98 -2.95 -5.87
C ARG A 62 -8.41 -1.69 -5.14
N ALA A 63 -8.62 -1.77 -3.83
CA ALA A 63 -8.94 -0.59 -3.02
C ALA A 63 -7.82 0.45 -3.13
N ALA A 64 -6.55 0.05 -3.01
CA ALA A 64 -5.40 0.95 -3.09
C ALA A 64 -5.27 1.68 -4.44
N ARG A 65 -5.79 1.11 -5.53
CA ARG A 65 -5.78 1.70 -6.88
C ARG A 65 -7.03 2.51 -7.23
N ASN A 66 -8.03 2.54 -6.35
CA ASN A 66 -9.26 3.30 -6.59
C ASN A 66 -8.93 4.81 -6.63
N PRO A 67 -9.43 5.59 -7.61
CA PRO A 67 -9.25 7.05 -7.65
C PRO A 67 -9.70 7.76 -6.37
N ASP A 68 -10.75 7.25 -5.71
CA ASP A 68 -11.31 7.85 -4.49
C ASP A 68 -10.58 7.40 -3.21
N VAL A 69 -9.26 7.19 -3.30
CA VAL A 69 -8.43 6.65 -2.21
C VAL A 69 -8.46 7.50 -0.94
N ALA A 70 -8.52 8.82 -1.13
CA ALA A 70 -8.52 9.78 -0.04
C ALA A 70 -9.74 9.62 0.88
N VAL A 71 -10.88 9.19 0.34
CA VAL A 71 -12.15 9.05 1.08
C VAL A 71 -12.06 7.98 2.16
N PHE A 72 -11.15 7.01 2.06
CA PHE A 72 -10.98 5.95 3.07
C PHE A 72 -9.65 6.02 3.82
N ASP A 73 -8.68 6.79 3.33
CA ASP A 73 -7.39 6.92 4.00
C ASP A 73 -7.46 7.75 5.29
N TYR A 74 -8.50 8.60 5.48
CA TYR A 74 -8.71 9.37 6.71
C TYR A 74 -8.67 8.52 7.99
N LEU A 75 -9.21 7.29 7.93
CA LEU A 75 -9.19 6.37 9.08
C LEU A 75 -7.76 5.97 9.44
N LYS A 76 -6.91 5.73 8.43
CA LYS A 76 -5.51 5.36 8.66
C LYS A 76 -4.70 6.56 9.15
N GLU A 77 -5.04 7.76 8.68
CA GLU A 77 -4.43 9.01 9.15
C GLU A 77 -4.75 9.26 10.63
N GLU A 78 -6.03 9.22 11.01
CA GLU A 78 -6.44 9.40 12.41
C GLU A 78 -5.83 8.35 13.35
N VAL A 79 -5.84 7.08 12.92
CA VAL A 79 -5.19 6.01 13.69
C VAL A 79 -3.69 6.25 13.80
N GLY A 80 -3.03 6.65 12.71
CA GLY A 80 -1.60 6.97 12.68
C GLY A 80 -1.25 8.08 13.67
N TYR A 81 -2.04 9.16 13.69
CA TYR A 81 -1.88 10.30 14.58
C TYR A 81 -2.04 9.93 16.07
N ARG A 82 -3.07 9.14 16.42
CA ARG A 82 -3.24 8.67 17.81
C ARG A 82 -2.20 7.64 18.24
N LEU A 83 -1.66 6.89 17.29
CA LEU A 83 -0.62 5.90 17.55
C LEU A 83 0.71 6.61 17.83
N SER A 84 1.08 7.61 17.03
CA SER A 84 2.29 8.39 17.25
C SER A 84 2.30 9.08 18.61
N ASP A 85 1.19 9.68 19.04
CA ASP A 85 1.07 10.32 20.35
C ASP A 85 1.41 9.33 21.49
N ARG A 86 0.88 8.10 21.42
CA ARG A 86 1.19 7.04 22.39
C ARG A 86 2.62 6.52 22.31
N ILE A 87 3.25 6.55 21.14
CA ILE A 87 4.67 6.19 21.00
C ILE A 87 5.54 7.27 21.66
N LEU A 88 5.18 8.55 21.51
CA LEU A 88 5.91 9.67 22.08
C LEU A 88 5.77 9.74 23.60
N ASP A 89 4.67 9.25 24.19
CA ASP A 89 4.49 9.13 25.65
C ASP A 89 5.36 8.02 26.30
N ILE A 90 6.09 7.25 25.51
CA ILE A 90 7.01 6.23 26.03
C ILE A 90 8.23 6.93 26.65
N LYS A 91 8.27 6.99 27.98
CA LYS A 91 9.37 7.62 28.76
C LYS A 91 10.78 7.03 28.56
N ARG A 92 10.93 5.94 27.81
CA ARG A 92 12.23 5.28 27.56
C ARG A 92 12.71 5.56 26.14
N GLU A 93 14.02 5.67 25.97
CA GLU A 93 14.61 5.87 24.65
C GLU A 93 14.50 4.61 23.77
N LEU A 94 13.87 4.76 22.60
CA LEU A 94 13.80 3.74 21.57
C LEU A 94 14.94 3.94 20.56
N LYS A 95 16.06 3.25 20.79
CA LYS A 95 17.24 3.34 19.89
C LYS A 95 16.95 2.86 18.47
N ILE A 96 16.10 1.84 18.34
CA ILE A 96 15.72 1.23 17.05
C ILE A 96 14.24 0.87 17.14
N GLY A 97 13.47 1.22 16.10
CA GLY A 97 12.08 0.81 15.93
C GLY A 97 11.86 0.31 14.51
N LEU A 98 11.00 -0.70 14.36
CA LEU A 98 10.60 -1.26 13.06
C LEU A 98 9.08 -1.31 12.97
N ASP A 99 8.53 -0.62 11.97
CA ASP A 99 7.11 -0.66 11.65
C ASP A 99 6.87 -1.65 10.47
N LEU A 100 6.25 -2.79 10.78
CA LEU A 100 5.97 -3.83 9.79
C LEU A 100 4.61 -3.65 9.15
N GLY A 101 4.57 -3.60 7.82
CA GLY A 101 3.30 -3.42 7.09
C GLY A 101 2.75 -2.01 7.19
N CYS A 102 3.61 -1.01 7.40
CA CYS A 102 3.29 0.40 7.59
C CYS A 102 2.53 1.07 6.42
N GLY A 103 2.42 0.41 5.26
CA GLY A 103 1.74 0.93 4.09
C GLY A 103 2.37 2.24 3.61
N ARG A 104 1.63 3.35 3.71
CA ARG A 104 2.12 4.70 3.38
C ARG A 104 2.83 5.40 4.54
N GLY A 105 3.09 4.70 5.65
CA GLY A 105 3.81 5.23 6.82
C GLY A 105 2.99 6.23 7.65
N TYR A 106 1.71 5.96 7.92
CA TYR A 106 0.82 6.91 8.59
C TYR A 106 1.30 7.30 9.99
N ALA A 107 1.77 6.34 10.80
CA ALA A 107 2.33 6.64 12.12
C ALA A 107 3.70 7.32 12.02
N THR A 108 4.58 6.86 11.12
CA THR A 108 5.94 7.42 10.95
C THR A 108 5.92 8.91 10.65
N LYS A 109 4.99 9.38 9.80
CA LYS A 109 4.83 10.81 9.47
C LYS A 109 4.72 11.70 10.71
N HIS A 110 4.01 11.23 11.72
CA HIS A 110 3.79 11.96 12.96
C HIS A 110 4.86 11.69 14.02
N ILE A 111 5.69 10.65 13.89
CA ILE A 111 6.81 10.39 14.81
C ILE A 111 8.04 11.21 14.40
N THR A 112 8.27 11.39 13.11
CA THR A 112 9.43 12.11 12.57
C THR A 112 9.18 13.59 12.33
N ASP A 113 8.02 14.12 12.74
CA ASP A 113 7.70 15.53 12.56
C ASP A 113 8.63 16.37 13.46
N PRO A 114 9.50 17.22 12.88
CA PRO A 114 10.48 18.00 13.65
C PRO A 114 9.81 19.00 14.61
N SER A 115 8.54 19.32 14.41
CA SER A 115 7.79 20.23 15.28
C SER A 115 7.39 19.63 16.64
N LEU A 116 7.53 18.32 16.82
CA LEU A 116 7.16 17.62 18.06
C LEU A 116 8.34 17.43 19.04
N GLY A 117 9.51 17.99 18.72
CA GLY A 117 10.77 17.80 19.46
C GLY A 117 11.36 19.04 20.13
N GLU A 118 10.58 20.13 20.31
CA GLU A 118 10.99 21.29 21.13
C GLU A 118 10.60 21.15 22.61
#